data_AF-A0A2E6TD75-F1
#
_entry.id   AF-A0A2E6TD75-F1
#
_cell.length_a   1.000
_cell.length_b   1.000
_cell.length_c   1.000
_cell.angle_alpha   90.00
_cell.angle_beta   90.00
_cell.angle_gamma   90.00
#
_symmetry.space_group_name_H-M   'P 1'
#
loop_
_entity.id
_entity.type
_entity.pdbx_description
1 polymer ?
#
loop_
_entity_poly.entity_id
_entity_poly.type
_entity_poly.pdbx_seq_one_letter_code
_entity_poly.pdbx_strand_id
1 'polypeptide(L)'
;MRLFPGSGSNGPFADEPKSELAWKEALASQGKKPRNHEELLQLPFIQLYDLKADPGEKRNLATKRPDLVKRLIELLRAQVANGRSTPGSKLKNGKERIHIMQRVSPFVWKKK
;
A
#
# COMPACT_ATOMS: atom_id res chain seq x y z
N MET A 1 -13.10 -2.07 1.65
CA MET A 1 -11.87 -1.45 2.20
C MET A 1 -10.71 -1.71 1.25
N ARG A 2 -9.85 -0.72 1.03
CA ARG A 2 -8.72 -0.80 0.09
C ARG A 2 -7.41 -0.45 0.81
N LEU A 3 -6.34 -1.17 0.48
CA LEU A 3 -5.02 -1.04 1.09
C LEU A 3 -4.01 -0.61 0.01
N PHE A 4 -3.36 0.53 0.19
CA PHE A 4 -2.36 1.02 -0.76
C PHE A 4 -1.11 1.58 -0.07
N PRO A 5 0.08 1.43 -0.69
CA PRO A 5 1.19 2.33 -0.42
C PRO A 5 0.91 3.67 -1.08
N GLY A 6 0.85 4.76 -0.30
CA GLY A 6 0.88 6.14 -0.82
C GLY A 6 0.05 6.34 -2.09
N SER A 7 -1.26 6.18 -1.97
CA SER A 7 -2.20 6.20 -3.09
C SER A 7 -2.23 7.58 -3.72
N GLY A 8 -1.83 7.63 -4.98
CA GLY A 8 -2.12 8.71 -5.87
C GLY A 8 -1.73 8.29 -7.27
N SER A 9 -2.48 8.73 -8.26
CA SER A 9 -2.06 8.67 -9.66
C SER A 9 -1.52 10.04 -10.06
N ASN A 10 -0.71 10.11 -11.11
CA ASN A 10 -0.27 11.40 -11.68
C ASN A 10 -1.08 11.77 -12.94
N GLY A 11 -2.28 11.20 -13.09
CA GLY A 11 -3.16 11.41 -14.25
C GLY A 11 -4.16 12.56 -14.03
N PRO A 12 -4.83 13.01 -15.10
CA PRO A 12 -5.85 14.07 -15.03
C PRO A 12 -7.08 13.68 -14.20
N PHE A 13 -7.28 12.38 -13.95
CA PHE A 13 -8.33 11.83 -13.09
C PHE A 13 -7.78 11.30 -11.75
N ALA A 14 -6.61 11.76 -11.32
CA ALA A 14 -6.06 11.34 -10.05
C ALA A 14 -6.83 11.93 -8.88
N ASP A 15 -7.18 11.09 -7.92
CA ASP A 15 -7.67 11.53 -6.62
C ASP A 15 -6.57 12.27 -5.84
N GLU A 16 -6.97 13.27 -5.06
CA GLU A 16 -6.07 14.06 -4.22
C GLU A 16 -5.84 13.36 -2.86
N PRO A 17 -4.62 13.37 -2.30
CA PRO A 17 -3.41 14.02 -2.81
C PRO A 17 -2.71 13.25 -3.93
N LYS A 18 -2.05 14.00 -4.83
CA LYS A 18 -1.17 13.41 -5.87
C LYS A 18 -0.13 12.50 -5.23
N SER A 19 0.24 11.42 -5.92
CA SER A 19 1.13 10.37 -5.40
C SER A 19 2.40 10.92 -4.75
N GLU A 20 3.06 11.86 -5.44
CA GLU A 20 4.31 12.44 -4.95
C GLU A 20 4.13 13.22 -3.64
N LEU A 21 3.01 13.93 -3.49
CA LEU A 21 2.71 14.67 -2.26
C LEU A 21 2.48 13.69 -1.10
N ALA A 22 1.66 12.65 -1.33
CA ALA A 22 1.41 11.60 -0.34
C ALA A 22 2.71 10.91 0.13
N TRP A 23 3.62 10.61 -0.80
CA TRP A 23 4.93 10.04 -0.48
C TRP A 23 5.83 11.02 0.29
N LYS A 24 5.83 12.32 -0.06
CA LYS A 24 6.57 13.34 0.68
C LYS A 24 6.04 13.51 2.10
N GLU A 25 4.72 13.54 2.29
CA GLU A 25 4.09 13.64 3.61
C GLU A 25 4.37 12.41 4.46
N ALA A 26 4.28 11.20 3.88
CA ALA A 26 4.63 9.97 4.60
C ALA A 26 6.11 9.96 5.02
N LEU A 27 7.03 10.39 4.14
CA LEU A 27 8.45 10.52 4.47
C LEU A 27 8.70 11.59 5.54
N ALA A 28 7.99 12.72 5.49
CA ALA A 28 8.08 13.76 6.51
C ALA A 28 7.58 13.26 7.87
N SER A 29 6.47 12.51 7.88
CA SER A 29 5.91 11.93 9.11
C SER A 29 6.80 10.83 9.71
N GLN A 30 7.49 10.03 8.89
CA GLN A 30 8.41 9.00 9.39
C GLN A 30 9.79 9.57 9.75
N GLY A 31 10.19 10.69 9.12
CA GLY A 31 11.50 11.33 9.27
C GLY A 31 12.68 10.54 8.64
N LYS A 32 12.41 9.39 8.02
CA LYS A 32 13.42 8.51 7.39
C LYS A 32 12.85 7.90 6.12
N LYS A 33 13.72 7.56 5.17
CA LYS A 33 13.34 6.75 3.99
C LYS A 33 13.19 5.29 4.40
N PRO A 34 12.21 4.54 3.85
CA PRO A 34 12.08 3.12 4.08
C PRO A 34 13.29 2.39 3.50
N ARG A 35 13.85 1.42 4.23
CA ARG A 35 15.03 0.66 3.81
C ARG A 35 14.65 -0.53 2.92
N ASN A 36 13.45 -1.05 3.10
CA ASN A 36 12.97 -2.24 2.38
C ASN A 36 11.46 -2.14 2.08
N HIS A 37 10.96 -3.08 1.27
CA HIS A 37 9.56 -3.14 0.89
C HIS A 37 8.62 -3.55 2.05
N GLU A 38 9.16 -4.13 3.11
CA GLU A 38 8.37 -4.55 4.28
C GLU A 38 8.01 -3.36 5.17
N GLU A 39 8.89 -2.36 5.29
CA GLU A 39 8.60 -1.10 6.00
C GLU A 39 7.46 -0.31 5.33
N LEU A 40 7.23 -0.51 4.03
CA LEU A 40 6.10 0.10 3.31
C LEU A 40 4.74 -0.47 3.75
N LEU A 41 4.73 -1.67 4.33
CA LEU A 41 3.53 -2.29 4.90
C LEU A 41 3.15 -1.72 6.27
N GLN A 42 3.90 -0.73 6.76
CA GLN A 42 3.67 -0.09 8.06
C GLN A 42 3.19 1.36 7.88
N LEU A 43 2.61 1.91 8.95
CA LEU A 43 2.36 3.35 9.03
C LEU A 43 3.71 4.11 8.95
N PRO A 44 3.78 5.28 8.31
CA PRO A 44 2.69 6.05 7.70
C PRO A 44 2.41 5.71 6.22
N PHE A 45 3.11 4.73 5.63
CA PHE A 45 3.03 4.46 4.20
C PHE A 45 1.76 3.73 3.78
N ILE A 46 1.24 2.91 4.68
CA ILE A 46 0.03 2.15 4.44
C ILE A 46 -1.21 3.00 4.68
N GLN A 47 -2.11 2.95 3.71
CA GLN A 47 -3.37 3.67 3.75
C GLN A 47 -4.53 2.68 3.72
N LEU A 48 -5.56 2.94 4.53
CA LEU A 48 -6.76 2.12 4.62
C LEU A 48 -7.98 3.02 4.46
N TYR A 49 -8.76 2.80 3.41
CA TYR A 49 -9.99 3.54 3.15
C TYR A 49 -11.22 2.63 3.20
N ASP A 50 -12.31 3.17 3.73
CA ASP A 50 -13.62 2.54 3.64
C ASP A 50 -14.41 3.09 2.46
N LEU A 51 -14.29 2.42 1.32
CA LEU A 51 -14.96 2.82 0.07
C LEU A 51 -16.50 2.87 0.16
N LYS A 52 -17.12 2.20 1.13
CA LYS A 52 -18.58 2.24 1.28
C LYS A 52 -19.03 3.57 1.87
N ALA A 53 -18.28 4.08 2.85
CA ALA A 53 -18.57 5.34 3.52
C ALA A 53 -17.87 6.54 2.87
N ASP A 54 -16.77 6.30 2.18
CA ASP A 54 -15.89 7.30 1.59
C ASP A 54 -15.38 6.84 0.21
N PRO A 55 -16.24 6.90 -0.82
CA PRO A 55 -15.87 6.50 -2.18
C PRO A 55 -14.78 7.40 -2.79
N GLY A 56 -14.60 8.61 -2.27
CA GLY A 56 -13.55 9.55 -2.70
C GLY A 56 -12.22 9.40 -1.98
N GLU A 57 -12.02 8.32 -1.20
CA GLU A 57 -10.75 7.98 -0.53
C GLU A 57 -10.12 9.14 0.28
N LYS A 58 -10.94 9.98 0.92
CA LYS A 58 -10.48 11.20 1.63
C LYS A 58 -9.98 10.93 3.05
N ARG A 59 -10.47 9.87 3.69
CA ARG A 59 -10.28 9.60 5.13
C ARG A 59 -9.45 8.34 5.34
N ASN A 60 -8.15 8.52 5.55
CA ASN A 60 -7.27 7.41 5.90
C ASN A 60 -7.58 6.90 7.32
N LEU A 61 -7.98 5.64 7.43
CA LEU A 61 -8.32 4.94 8.68
C LEU A 61 -7.18 4.03 9.18
N ALA A 62 -6.04 3.98 8.50
CA ALA A 62 -4.96 3.06 8.85
C ALA A 62 -4.43 3.28 10.27
N THR A 63 -4.33 4.54 10.71
CA THR A 63 -3.94 4.91 12.08
C THR A 63 -5.00 4.55 13.12
N LYS A 64 -6.28 4.55 12.73
CA LYS A 64 -7.43 4.27 13.62
C LYS A 64 -7.76 2.78 13.73
N ARG A 65 -7.29 1.96 12.79
CA ARG A 65 -7.59 0.52 12.70
C ARG A 65 -6.34 -0.32 12.38
N PRO A 66 -5.29 -0.27 13.22
CA PRO A 66 -4.05 -1.01 12.98
C PRO A 66 -4.27 -2.54 12.93
N ASP A 67 -5.20 -3.08 13.71
CA ASP A 67 -5.54 -4.51 13.70
C ASP A 67 -6.11 -4.97 12.34
N LEU A 68 -6.98 -4.14 11.74
CA LEU A 68 -7.53 -4.42 10.42
C LEU A 68 -6.44 -4.35 9.35
N VAL A 69 -5.53 -3.38 9.45
CA VAL A 69 -4.37 -3.28 8.55
C VAL A 69 -3.55 -4.56 8.61
N LYS A 70 -3.20 -5.03 9.81
CA LYS A 70 -2.43 -6.26 9.99
C LYS A 70 -3.14 -7.47 9.37
N ARG A 71 -4.42 -7.66 9.67
CA ARG A 71 -5.23 -8.77 9.13
C ARG A 71 -5.30 -8.75 7.60
N LEU A 72 -5.46 -7.56 7.00
CA LEU A 72 -5.51 -7.41 5.55
C LEU A 72 -4.14 -7.71 4.91
N ILE A 73 -3.03 -7.30 5.53
CA ILE A 73 -1.68 -7.63 5.06
C ILE A 73 -1.46 -9.14 5.11
N GLU A 74 -1.85 -9.81 6.19
CA GLU A 74 -1.71 -11.27 6.32
C GLU A 74 -2.51 -12.01 5.26
N LEU A 75 -3.75 -11.57 5.02
CA LEU A 75 -4.59 -12.12 3.96
C LEU A 75 -3.95 -11.91 2.58
N LEU A 76 -3.41 -10.73 2.31
CA LEU A 76 -2.72 -10.44 1.05
C LEU A 76 -1.45 -11.29 0.87
N ARG A 77 -0.66 -11.49 1.93
CA ARG A 77 0.50 -12.40 1.94
C ARG A 77 0.08 -13.83 1.60
N ALA A 78 -1.00 -14.32 2.21
CA ALA A 78 -1.52 -15.65 1.93
C ALA A 78 -1.98 -15.79 0.47
N GLN A 79 -2.65 -14.77 -0.08
CA GLN A 79 -3.09 -14.77 -1.48
C GLN A 79 -1.89 -14.80 -2.45
N VAL A 80 -0.86 -13.98 -2.19
CA VAL A 80 0.38 -14.00 -2.98
C VAL A 80 1.08 -15.36 -2.87
N ALA A 81 1.18 -15.94 -1.67
CA ALA A 81 1.81 -17.25 -1.48
C ALA A 81 1.04 -18.41 -2.13
N ASN A 82 -0.29 -18.32 -2.19
CA ASN A 82 -1.13 -19.32 -2.83
C ASN A 82 -1.30 -19.08 -4.34
N GLY A 83 -0.90 -17.91 -4.84
CA GLY A 83 -1.10 -17.47 -6.21
C GLY A 83 -2.57 -17.30 -6.61
N ARG A 84 -3.48 -17.24 -5.61
CA ARG A 84 -4.93 -17.10 -5.81
C ARG A 84 -5.62 -16.59 -4.56
N SER A 85 -6.79 -16.00 -4.77
CA SER A 85 -7.65 -15.47 -3.71
C SER A 85 -8.85 -16.34 -3.35
N THR A 86 -9.10 -17.39 -4.13
CA THR A 86 -10.18 -18.35 -3.90
C THR A 86 -9.64 -19.65 -3.31
N PRO A 87 -10.48 -20.46 -2.63
CA PRO A 87 -10.11 -21.82 -2.24
C PRO A 87 -9.65 -22.67 -3.43
N GLY A 88 -8.73 -23.59 -3.19
CA GLY A 88 -8.21 -24.54 -4.17
C GLY A 88 -6.70 -24.70 -4.11
N SER A 89 -6.15 -25.53 -4.99
CA SER A 89 -4.71 -25.79 -5.08
C SER A 89 -3.93 -24.51 -5.38
N LYS A 90 -2.68 -24.46 -4.88
CA LYS A 90 -1.75 -23.35 -5.13
C LYS A 90 -1.47 -23.22 -6.62
N LEU A 91 -1.45 -21.98 -7.11
CA LEU A 91 -1.12 -21.64 -8.48
C LEU A 91 0.23 -20.94 -8.55
N LYS A 92 0.93 -21.08 -9.68
CA LYS A 92 2.18 -20.37 -9.93
C LYS A 92 1.87 -18.92 -10.30
N ASN A 93 2.47 -17.99 -9.57
CA ASN A 93 2.44 -16.58 -9.94
C ASN A 93 3.22 -16.32 -11.23
N GLY A 94 2.78 -15.35 -12.03
CA GLY A 94 3.49 -14.96 -13.27
C GLY A 94 4.89 -14.38 -13.03
N LYS A 95 5.19 -13.91 -11.81
CA LYS A 95 6.53 -13.52 -11.38
C LYS A 95 6.98 -14.44 -10.24
N GLU A 96 8.25 -14.80 -10.25
CA GLU A 96 8.86 -15.64 -9.19
C GLU A 96 8.90 -14.90 -7.84
N ARG A 97 9.23 -13.61 -7.85
CA ARG A 97 9.20 -12.74 -6.67
C ARG A 97 8.18 -11.62 -6.84
N ILE A 98 7.16 -11.62 -5.97
CA ILE A 98 6.17 -10.55 -5.89
C ILE A 98 6.44 -9.72 -4.65
N HIS A 99 6.83 -8.47 -4.83
CA HIS A 99 6.74 -7.48 -3.76
C HIS A 99 5.29 -7.02 -3.65
N ILE A 100 4.72 -7.04 -2.44
CA ILE A 100 3.33 -6.60 -2.21
C ILE A 100 3.17 -5.12 -2.60
N MET A 101 4.18 -4.31 -2.31
CA MET A 101 4.20 -2.89 -2.60
C MET A 101 5.21 -2.57 -3.70
N GLN A 102 4.87 -2.92 -4.95
CA GLN A 102 5.73 -2.71 -6.12
C GLN A 102 5.78 -1.25 -6.62
N ARG A 103 4.68 -0.50 -6.46
CA ARG A 103 4.56 0.86 -6.99
C ARG A 103 4.97 1.88 -5.94
N VAL A 104 6.27 2.13 -5.89
CA VAL A 104 6.88 3.15 -5.05
C VAL A 104 7.45 4.22 -5.95
N SER A 105 7.35 5.49 -5.55
CA SER A 105 7.90 6.58 -6.35
C SER A 105 9.43 6.45 -6.47
N PRO A 106 10.03 6.67 -7.66
CA PRO A 106 11.46 6.46 -7.88
C PRO A 106 12.38 7.24 -6.92
N PHE A 107 11.95 8.43 -6.47
CA PHE A 107 12.74 9.25 -5.54
C PHE A 107 12.87 8.66 -4.13
N VAL A 108 11.98 7.72 -3.75
CA VAL A 108 12.05 7.01 -2.47
C VAL A 108 13.29 6.12 -2.45
N TRP A 109 13.57 5.41 -3.55
CA TRP A 109 14.71 4.51 -3.67
C TRP A 109 16.00 5.19 -4.14
N LYS A 110 15.92 6.35 -4.81
CA LYS A 110 17.12 7.11 -5.18
C LYS A 110 17.91 7.47 -3.93
N LYS A 111 19.12 6.93 -3.84
CA LYS A 111 20.15 7.42 -2.92
C LYS A 111 20.57 8.81 -3.39
N LYS A 112 20.77 9.71 -2.43
CA LYS A 112 21.28 11.06 -2.68
C LYS A 112 22.71 10.97 -3.19
#